data_AF-A0A9J6NVY3-F1
#
_entry.id   AF-A0A9J6NVY3-F1
#
_cell.length_a   1.000
_cell.length_b   1.000
_cell.length_c   1.000
_cell.angle_alpha   90.00
_cell.angle_beta   90.00
_cell.angle_gamma   90.00
#
_symmetry.space_group_name_H-M   'P 1'
#
loop_
_entity.id
_entity.type
_entity.pdbx_description
1 polymer ?
#
loop_
_entity_poly.entity_id
_entity_poly.type
_entity_poly.pdbx_seq_one_letter_code
_entity_poly.pdbx_strand_id
1 'polypeptide(L)'
;MLKKTGVPTENHIKGVFPSEDRLNKGSVAIIECYEKIPCNPCSDACKRNAIKGMEDITNTPVIDHELCNGCTMCISACPGLAIMVVDKTYSQDEMLFKIPYEFLPLPKEGDIVKGLNRKGEYITEAKVVKVMNLKIYDKTPIIQVSVNKKYIHEFRNIQVEDL
;
A
#
# COMPACT_ATOMS: atom_id res chain seq x y z
N MET A 1 14.38 11.56 11.70
CA MET A 1 13.28 12.00 10.82
C MET A 1 11.99 11.34 11.29
N LEU A 2 11.76 10.05 11.01
CA LEU A 2 10.54 9.30 11.39
C LEU A 2 10.04 9.57 12.82
N LYS A 3 10.87 9.34 13.86
CA LYS A 3 10.49 9.57 15.27
C LYS A 3 10.13 11.01 15.65
N LYS A 4 10.50 11.99 14.82
CA LYS A 4 10.23 13.43 15.06
C LYS A 4 9.10 13.95 14.19
N THR A 5 9.02 13.52 12.93
CA THR A 5 8.09 14.08 11.92
C THR A 5 6.99 13.12 11.50
N GLY A 6 7.07 11.84 11.86
CA GLY A 6 6.18 10.79 11.35
C GLY A 6 6.48 10.38 9.91
N VAL A 7 7.44 11.02 9.22
CA VAL A 7 7.75 10.77 7.81
C VAL A 7 8.97 9.85 7.70
N PRO A 8 8.86 8.68 7.02
CA PRO A 8 10.00 7.79 6.83
C PRO A 8 11.05 8.40 5.90
N THR A 9 12.31 8.00 6.09
CA THR A 9 13.40 8.40 5.20
C THR A 9 13.36 7.58 3.91
N GLU A 10 14.06 8.03 2.89
CA GLU A 10 14.20 7.27 1.64
C GLU A 10 14.77 5.86 1.88
N ASN A 11 15.71 5.70 2.81
CA ASN A 11 16.26 4.40 3.18
C ASN A 11 15.21 3.48 3.83
N HIS A 12 14.32 4.02 4.67
CA HIS A 12 13.22 3.24 5.23
C HIS A 12 12.28 2.75 4.12
N ILE A 13 11.94 3.65 3.18
CA ILE A 13 11.04 3.33 2.06
C ILE A 13 11.67 2.26 1.16
N LYS A 14 12.89 2.51 0.66
CA LYS A 14 13.58 1.55 -0.22
C LYS A 14 13.83 0.20 0.45
N GLY A 15 14.07 0.19 1.77
CA GLY A 15 14.33 -1.03 2.53
C GLY A 15 13.16 -2.02 2.61
N VAL A 16 11.92 -1.58 2.36
CA VAL A 16 10.73 -2.44 2.40
C VAL A 16 10.17 -2.77 1.01
N PHE A 17 10.76 -2.22 -0.06
CA PHE A 17 10.35 -2.53 -1.42
C PHE A 17 11.01 -3.82 -1.93
N PRO A 18 10.31 -4.62 -2.75
CA PRO A 18 10.91 -5.75 -3.44
C PRO A 18 11.97 -5.32 -4.45
N SER A 19 12.76 -6.28 -4.92
CA SER A 19 13.68 -6.07 -6.03
C SER A 19 12.93 -5.66 -7.30
N GLU A 20 13.65 -4.99 -8.20
CA GLU A 20 13.14 -4.57 -9.50
C GLU A 20 12.63 -5.77 -10.33
N ASP A 21 13.39 -6.88 -10.35
CA ASP A 21 12.96 -8.12 -11.01
C ASP A 21 11.63 -8.64 -10.46
N ARG A 22 11.42 -8.55 -9.14
CA ARG A 22 10.16 -8.98 -8.54
C ARG A 22 9.03 -8.03 -8.87
N LEU A 23 9.24 -6.72 -8.89
CA LEU A 23 8.23 -5.74 -9.30
C LEU A 23 7.69 -6.03 -10.72
N ASN A 24 8.56 -6.51 -11.61
CA ASN A 24 8.22 -6.82 -13.00
C ASN A 24 7.48 -8.17 -13.19
N LYS A 25 7.28 -8.96 -12.13
CA LYS A 25 6.51 -10.23 -12.16
C LYS A 25 5.02 -10.05 -11.85
N GLY A 26 4.59 -8.85 -11.47
CA GLY A 26 3.20 -8.53 -11.16
C GLY A 26 2.96 -8.16 -9.70
N SER A 27 1.69 -8.17 -9.30
CA SER A 27 1.24 -7.60 -8.03
C SER A 27 1.97 -8.14 -6.79
N VAL A 28 2.35 -7.24 -5.88
CA VAL A 28 3.09 -7.54 -4.65
C VAL A 28 2.76 -6.53 -3.55
N ALA A 29 2.66 -7.01 -2.31
CA ALA A 29 2.42 -6.15 -1.15
C ALA A 29 3.72 -5.47 -0.68
N ILE A 30 3.57 -4.31 -0.06
CA ILE A 30 4.62 -3.53 0.60
C ILE A 30 4.08 -3.14 1.98
N ILE A 31 4.87 -3.37 3.03
CA ILE A 31 4.50 -3.06 4.40
C ILE A 31 5.44 -1.99 4.95
N GLU A 32 4.90 -0.82 5.27
CA GLU A 32 5.63 0.32 5.81
C GLU A 32 5.59 0.37 7.34
N CYS A 33 5.84 -0.77 8.00
CA CYS A 33 5.98 -0.85 9.45
C CYS A 33 7.46 -0.72 9.84
N TYR A 34 7.84 0.41 10.45
CA TYR A 34 9.24 0.74 10.75
C TYR A 34 9.61 0.66 12.24
N GLU A 35 8.63 0.50 13.12
CA GLU A 35 8.82 0.50 14.57
C GLU A 35 8.27 -0.82 15.15
N LYS A 36 8.82 -1.22 16.30
CA LYS A 36 8.40 -2.44 17.01
C LYS A 36 7.13 -2.17 17.81
N ILE A 37 6.00 -2.68 17.32
CA ILE A 37 4.68 -2.56 17.94
C ILE A 37 4.04 -3.95 18.06
N PRO A 38 3.30 -4.26 19.14
CA PRO A 38 2.67 -5.56 19.32
C PRO A 38 1.45 -5.73 18.39
N CYS A 39 1.68 -6.09 17.11
CA CYS A 39 0.64 -6.16 16.09
C CYS A 39 0.95 -7.22 15.00
N ASN A 40 0.14 -8.27 14.89
CA ASN A 40 0.23 -9.34 13.86
C ASN A 40 -1.00 -9.58 12.92
N PRO A 41 -2.11 -8.80 12.92
CA PRO A 41 -3.27 -9.09 12.06
C PRO A 41 -2.98 -9.31 10.57
N CYS A 42 -1.99 -8.60 10.02
CA CYS A 42 -1.60 -8.77 8.61
C CYS A 42 -1.05 -10.17 8.32
N SER A 43 -0.26 -10.74 9.25
CA SER A 43 0.28 -12.10 9.13
C SER A 43 -0.84 -13.13 9.22
N ASP A 44 -1.74 -13.01 10.20
CA ASP A 44 -2.89 -13.91 10.39
C ASP A 44 -3.86 -13.90 9.19
N ALA A 45 -4.03 -12.74 8.55
CA ALA A 45 -4.83 -12.59 7.34
C ALA A 45 -4.18 -13.22 6.10
N CYS A 46 -2.86 -13.42 6.09
CA CYS A 46 -2.12 -13.90 4.93
C CYS A 46 -2.24 -15.42 4.75
N LYS A 47 -3.25 -15.87 4.00
CA LYS A 47 -3.43 -17.31 3.69
C LYS A 47 -2.31 -17.96 2.89
N ARG A 48 -1.42 -17.16 2.28
CA ARG A 48 -0.22 -17.65 1.58
C ARG A 48 1.00 -17.79 2.50
N ASN A 49 0.88 -17.38 3.76
CA ASN A 49 1.97 -17.32 4.72
C ASN A 49 3.19 -16.53 4.19
N ALA A 50 2.94 -15.48 3.38
CA ALA A 50 4.00 -14.66 2.79
C ALA A 50 4.57 -13.62 3.79
N ILE A 51 3.87 -13.31 4.88
CA ILE A 51 4.34 -12.37 5.91
C ILE A 51 4.95 -13.18 7.06
N LYS A 52 6.25 -12.96 7.31
CA LYS A 52 7.14 -13.73 8.19
C LYS A 52 7.74 -12.84 9.29
N GLY A 53 8.47 -13.47 10.21
CA GLY A 53 9.30 -12.80 11.22
C GLY A 53 8.52 -12.22 12.40
N MET A 54 7.30 -12.73 12.63
CA MET A 54 6.35 -12.26 13.64
C MET A 54 6.14 -13.28 14.77
N GLU A 55 7.14 -14.12 15.06
CA GLU A 55 7.09 -15.07 16.18
C GLU A 55 7.00 -14.35 17.52
N ASP A 56 7.70 -13.21 17.64
CA ASP A 56 7.41 -12.17 18.63
C ASP A 56 6.49 -11.13 17.99
N ILE A 57 5.34 -10.88 18.60
CA ILE A 57 4.32 -9.96 18.10
C ILE A 57 4.84 -8.51 17.96
N THR A 58 5.95 -8.17 18.64
CA THR A 58 6.59 -6.85 18.56
C THR A 58 7.56 -6.71 17.39
N ASN A 59 7.90 -7.80 16.69
CA ASN A 59 8.78 -7.74 15.53
C ASN A 59 8.09 -7.06 14.34
N THR A 60 8.87 -6.38 13.51
CA THR A 60 8.40 -5.82 12.24
C THR A 60 8.19 -6.93 11.22
N PRO A 61 7.06 -6.94 10.50
CA PRO A 61 6.76 -7.97 9.49
C PRO A 61 7.74 -7.92 8.32
N VAL A 62 8.13 -9.08 7.81
CA VAL A 62 8.93 -9.22 6.57
C VAL A 62 8.11 -9.97 5.53
N ILE A 63 8.03 -9.45 4.31
CA ILE A 63 7.32 -10.14 3.22
C ILE A 63 8.30 -11.00 2.43
N ASP A 64 7.98 -12.29 2.30
CA ASP A 64 8.46 -13.12 1.23
C ASP A 64 7.72 -12.72 -0.06
N HIS A 65 8.39 -11.90 -0.87
CA HIS A 65 7.80 -11.34 -2.07
C HIS A 65 7.52 -12.40 -3.15
N GLU A 66 8.24 -13.53 -3.17
CA GLU A 66 8.00 -14.60 -4.14
C GLU A 66 6.73 -15.39 -3.80
N LEU A 67 6.39 -15.52 -2.51
CA LEU A 67 5.11 -16.09 -2.08
C LEU A 67 3.94 -15.12 -2.19
N CYS A 68 4.16 -13.82 -2.08
CA CYS A 68 3.11 -12.80 -2.14
C CYS A 68 2.53 -12.67 -3.57
N ASN A 69 1.21 -12.62 -3.69
CA ASN A 69 0.50 -12.41 -4.96
C ASN A 69 -0.32 -11.11 -5.01
N GLY A 70 -0.17 -10.22 -4.02
CA GLY A 70 -0.88 -8.93 -4.00
C GLY A 70 -2.41 -9.03 -3.85
N CYS A 71 -2.93 -10.06 -3.16
CA CYS A 71 -4.38 -10.30 -2.99
C CYS A 71 -5.13 -9.28 -2.10
N THR A 72 -4.43 -8.31 -1.51
CA THR A 72 -4.98 -7.21 -0.68
C THR A 72 -5.58 -7.56 0.67
N MET A 73 -5.67 -8.84 1.07
CA MET A 73 -6.24 -9.20 2.38
C MET A 73 -5.49 -8.61 3.57
N CYS A 74 -4.17 -8.43 3.45
CA CYS A 74 -3.39 -7.76 4.50
C CYS A 74 -3.67 -6.26 4.60
N ILE A 75 -4.12 -5.60 3.51
CA ILE A 75 -4.44 -4.17 3.52
C ILE A 75 -5.62 -3.90 4.46
N SER A 76 -6.72 -4.62 4.27
CA SER A 76 -7.93 -4.44 5.10
C SER A 76 -7.76 -4.94 6.53
N ALA A 77 -6.85 -5.89 6.77
CA ALA A 77 -6.55 -6.35 8.12
C ALA A 77 -5.61 -5.41 8.90
N CYS A 78 -4.98 -4.43 8.26
CA CYS A 78 -3.95 -3.61 8.89
C CYS A 78 -4.56 -2.44 9.68
N PRO A 79 -4.50 -2.44 11.02
CA PRO A 79 -5.05 -1.34 11.81
C PRO A 79 -4.28 -0.02 11.63
N GLY A 80 -3.01 -0.09 11.21
CA GLY A 80 -2.16 1.07 10.97
C GLY A 80 -2.24 1.61 9.54
N LEU A 81 -3.08 1.03 8.67
CA LEU A 81 -3.18 1.38 7.24
C LEU A 81 -1.81 1.42 6.52
N ALA A 82 -0.84 0.65 7.01
CA ALA A 82 0.58 0.73 6.65
C ALA A 82 0.95 -0.11 5.42
N ILE A 83 -0.03 -0.77 4.81
CA ILE A 83 0.18 -1.74 3.74
C ILE A 83 -0.42 -1.20 2.46
N MET A 84 0.34 -1.30 1.37
CA MET A 84 -0.15 -1.07 0.01
C MET A 84 0.24 -2.26 -0.86
N VAL A 85 -0.43 -2.39 -2.00
CA VAL A 85 -0.04 -3.34 -3.04
C VAL A 85 0.30 -2.55 -4.28
N VAL A 86 1.40 -2.91 -4.93
CA VAL A 86 1.84 -2.34 -6.19
C VAL A 86 1.74 -3.39 -7.30
N ASP A 87 1.42 -2.96 -8.51
CA ASP A 87 1.55 -3.78 -9.71
C ASP A 87 2.17 -2.97 -10.85
N LYS A 88 3.47 -3.20 -11.09
CA LYS A 88 4.25 -2.53 -12.12
C LYS A 88 3.97 -3.07 -13.53
N THR A 89 3.27 -4.20 -13.64
CA THR A 89 2.99 -4.86 -14.94
C THR A 89 1.74 -4.32 -15.63
N TYR A 90 1.04 -3.38 -14.99
CA TYR A 90 -0.22 -2.83 -15.48
C TYR A 90 -0.15 -2.24 -16.90
N SER A 91 0.85 -1.39 -17.18
CA SER A 91 1.07 -0.82 -18.51
C SER A 91 2.55 -0.48 -18.72
N GLN A 92 2.91 0.14 -19.85
CA GLN A 92 4.30 0.54 -20.10
C GLN A 92 4.77 1.66 -19.15
N ASP A 93 3.98 2.71 -18.99
CA ASP A 93 4.37 3.91 -18.23
C ASP A 93 3.71 4.03 -16.85
N GLU A 94 2.61 3.32 -16.62
CA GLU A 94 1.85 3.39 -15.37
C GLU A 94 1.89 2.07 -14.60
N MET A 95 1.61 2.18 -13.31
CA MET A 95 1.47 1.07 -12.39
C MET A 95 0.23 1.25 -11.53
N LEU A 96 -0.27 0.14 -11.00
CA LEU A 96 -1.37 0.18 -10.05
C LEU A 96 -0.85 0.27 -8.63
N PHE A 97 -1.48 1.14 -7.85
CA PHE A 97 -1.44 1.11 -6.40
C PHE A 97 -2.79 0.70 -5.87
N LYS A 98 -2.81 -0.21 -4.89
CA LYS A 98 -4.00 -0.53 -4.10
C LYS A 98 -3.73 -0.07 -2.68
N ILE A 99 -4.48 0.92 -2.22
CA ILE A 99 -4.27 1.60 -0.94
C ILE A 99 -5.52 1.46 -0.05
N PRO A 100 -5.35 1.36 1.28
CA PRO A 100 -6.46 1.48 2.20
C PRO A 100 -6.99 2.92 2.20
N TYR A 101 -8.31 3.09 2.32
CA TYR A 101 -8.96 4.39 2.31
C TYR A 101 -10.18 4.42 3.22
N GLU A 102 -10.06 5.11 4.35
CA GLU A 102 -11.10 5.19 5.39
C GLU A 102 -11.72 6.60 5.49
N PHE A 103 -11.81 7.30 4.36
CA PHE A 103 -12.44 8.62 4.28
C PHE A 103 -13.71 8.58 3.42
N LEU A 104 -14.57 9.58 3.62
CA LEU A 104 -15.74 9.85 2.78
C LEU A 104 -15.61 11.25 2.17
N PRO A 105 -16.14 11.49 0.96
CA PRO A 105 -16.79 10.50 0.08
C PRO A 105 -15.78 9.49 -0.51
N LEU A 106 -16.28 8.31 -0.89
CA LEU A 106 -15.48 7.39 -1.70
C LEU A 106 -15.42 7.92 -3.15
N PRO A 107 -14.26 7.85 -3.81
CA PRO A 107 -14.19 8.18 -5.23
C PRO A 107 -14.98 7.15 -6.06
N LYS A 108 -15.19 7.45 -7.33
CA LYS A 108 -15.80 6.54 -8.30
C LYS A 108 -14.76 6.05 -9.29
N GLU A 109 -15.02 4.89 -9.89
CA GLU A 109 -14.18 4.37 -10.97
C GLU A 109 -14.19 5.37 -12.14
N GLY A 110 -12.99 5.70 -12.64
CA GLY A 110 -12.79 6.70 -13.68
C GLY A 110 -12.42 8.10 -13.18
N ASP A 111 -12.63 8.41 -11.89
CA ASP A 111 -12.29 9.72 -11.33
C ASP A 111 -10.78 9.99 -11.42
N ILE A 112 -10.43 11.26 -11.64
CA ILE A 112 -9.05 11.75 -11.52
C ILE A 112 -8.93 12.47 -10.18
N VAL A 113 -8.05 11.98 -9.32
CA VAL A 113 -7.85 12.48 -7.96
C VAL A 113 -6.41 12.92 -7.76
N LYS A 114 -6.15 13.72 -6.73
CA LYS A 114 -4.80 14.14 -6.36
C LYS A 114 -4.05 12.96 -5.75
N GLY A 115 -2.91 12.58 -6.31
CA GLY A 115 -1.96 11.65 -5.73
C GLY A 115 -1.02 12.37 -4.76
N LEU A 116 -0.85 11.78 -3.57
CA LEU A 116 -0.11 12.36 -2.46
C LEU A 116 1.10 11.52 -2.06
N ASN A 117 2.14 12.20 -1.55
CA ASN A 117 3.27 11.55 -0.90
C ASN A 117 3.04 11.31 0.61
N ARG A 118 4.05 10.77 1.30
CA ARG A 118 4.00 10.46 2.74
C ARG A 118 3.91 11.66 3.67
N LYS A 119 4.10 12.89 3.14
CA LYS A 119 3.87 14.14 3.87
C LYS A 119 2.47 14.71 3.62
N GLY A 120 1.69 14.09 2.74
CA GLY A 120 0.41 14.63 2.28
C GLY A 120 0.55 15.71 1.22
N GLU A 121 1.73 15.88 0.62
CA GLU A 121 1.94 16.85 -0.47
C GLU A 121 1.47 16.25 -1.79
N TYR A 122 0.88 17.08 -2.65
CA TYR A 122 0.51 16.71 -4.02
C TYR A 122 1.74 16.43 -4.87
N ILE A 123 1.74 15.31 -5.60
CA ILE A 123 2.85 14.92 -6.48
C ILE A 123 2.42 14.66 -7.93
N THR A 124 1.18 14.22 -8.15
CA THR A 124 0.68 13.82 -9.47
C THR A 124 -0.84 13.62 -9.47
N GLU A 125 -1.44 13.54 -10.66
CA GLU A 125 -2.81 13.05 -10.82
C GLU A 125 -2.82 11.52 -10.78
N ALA A 126 -3.83 10.94 -10.14
CA ALA A 126 -4.02 9.50 -10.06
C ALA A 126 -5.41 9.14 -10.59
N LYS A 127 -5.48 8.19 -11.50
CA LYS A 127 -6.76 7.73 -12.06
C LYS A 127 -7.32 6.59 -11.21
N VAL A 128 -8.54 6.72 -10.72
CA VAL A 128 -9.23 5.65 -9.97
C VAL A 128 -9.64 4.55 -10.93
N VAL A 129 -9.05 3.36 -10.76
CA VAL A 129 -9.28 2.20 -11.60
C VAL A 129 -10.35 1.29 -11.01
N LYS A 130 -10.37 1.14 -9.68
CA LYS A 130 -11.33 0.27 -9.00
C LYS A 130 -11.55 0.72 -7.56
N VAL A 131 -12.79 0.61 -7.08
CA VAL A 131 -13.13 0.83 -5.67
C VAL A 131 -13.66 -0.47 -5.07
N MET A 132 -12.93 -1.03 -4.11
CA MET A 132 -13.28 -2.30 -3.49
C MET A 132 -13.74 -2.07 -2.04
N ASN A 133 -15.05 -2.13 -1.82
CA ASN A 133 -15.68 -1.94 -0.51
C ASN A 133 -16.53 -3.17 -0.13
N LEU A 134 -15.88 -4.33 -0.01
CA LEU A 134 -16.55 -5.58 0.35
C LEU A 134 -16.77 -5.65 1.86
N LYS A 135 -17.85 -6.33 2.30
CA LYS A 135 -18.16 -6.53 3.74
C LYS A 135 -17.02 -7.18 4.52
N ILE A 136 -16.22 -8.04 3.87
CA ILE A 136 -15.08 -8.73 4.48
C ILE A 136 -13.92 -7.78 4.81
N TYR A 137 -13.88 -6.57 4.25
CA TYR A 137 -12.81 -5.60 4.48
C TYR A 137 -13.00 -4.75 5.73
N ASP A 138 -13.92 -5.13 6.63
CA ASP A 138 -14.17 -4.51 7.94
C ASP A 138 -14.13 -2.98 7.94
N LYS A 139 -14.86 -2.36 6.99
CA LYS A 139 -14.96 -0.90 6.81
C LYS A 139 -13.67 -0.19 6.37
N THR A 140 -12.67 -0.92 5.87
CA THR A 140 -11.51 -0.38 5.17
C THR A 140 -11.63 -0.61 3.65
N PRO A 141 -12.28 0.30 2.90
CA PRO A 141 -12.23 0.29 1.45
C PRO A 141 -10.80 0.27 0.91
N ILE A 142 -10.62 -0.39 -0.22
CA ILE A 142 -9.35 -0.41 -0.95
C ILE A 142 -9.56 0.28 -2.29
N ILE A 143 -8.83 1.36 -2.50
CA ILE A 143 -8.86 2.12 -3.75
C ILE A 143 -7.68 1.68 -4.60
N GLN A 144 -7.98 1.24 -5.81
CA GLN A 144 -6.98 0.95 -6.83
C GLN A 144 -6.86 2.16 -7.74
N VAL A 145 -5.66 2.71 -7.84
CA VAL A 145 -5.35 3.86 -8.71
C VAL A 145 -4.21 3.55 -9.66
N SER A 146 -4.26 4.14 -10.85
CA SER A 146 -3.14 4.15 -11.80
C SER A 146 -2.31 5.41 -11.60
N VAL A 147 -0.99 5.24 -11.53
CA VAL A 147 0.00 6.32 -11.34
C VAL A 147 1.23 6.03 -12.19
N ASN A 148 1.89 7.07 -12.70
CA ASN A 148 3.14 6.91 -13.44
C ASN A 148 4.23 6.20 -12.60
N LYS A 149 4.95 5.25 -13.21
CA LYS A 149 5.97 4.42 -12.55
C LYS A 149 7.08 5.21 -11.87
N LYS A 150 7.36 6.45 -12.30
CA LYS A 150 8.38 7.30 -11.67
C LYS A 150 8.08 7.62 -10.19
N TYR A 151 6.81 7.55 -9.77
CA TYR A 151 6.39 7.80 -8.39
C TYR A 151 6.34 6.54 -7.52
N ILE A 152 6.93 5.42 -7.95
CA ILE A 152 6.89 4.13 -7.25
C ILE A 152 7.25 4.24 -5.76
N HIS A 153 8.26 5.04 -5.42
CA HIS A 153 8.72 5.23 -4.04
C HIS A 153 8.16 6.49 -3.39
N GLU A 154 7.36 7.31 -4.08
CA GLU A 154 6.88 8.59 -3.57
C GLU A 154 5.38 8.58 -3.26
N PHE A 155 4.57 8.00 -4.16
CA PHE A 155 3.13 7.89 -4.01
C PHE A 155 2.75 7.04 -2.80
N ARG A 156 1.75 7.49 -2.04
CA ARG A 156 1.27 6.76 -0.86
C ARG A 156 -0.24 6.84 -0.61
N ASN A 157 -0.89 7.92 -1.02
CA ASN A 157 -2.31 8.13 -0.78
C ASN A 157 -2.94 9.03 -1.85
N ILE A 158 -4.24 9.27 -1.75
CA ILE A 158 -5.00 10.18 -2.60
C ILE A 158 -5.75 11.22 -1.77
N GLN A 159 -6.04 12.36 -2.40
CA GLN A 159 -7.04 13.32 -1.94
C GLN A 159 -8.17 13.38 -2.96
N VAL A 160 -9.37 13.11 -2.48
CA VAL A 160 -10.63 13.30 -3.21
C VAL A 160 -11.09 14.71 -2.88
N GLU A 161 -11.27 15.56 -3.90
CA GLU A 161 -11.87 16.87 -3.70
C GLU A 161 -13.39 16.72 -3.51
N ASP A 162 -13.99 17.58 -2.70
CA ASP A 162 -15.45 17.63 -2.58
C ASP A 162 -16.03 17.94 -3.97
N LEU A 163 -16.83 17.01 -4.50
CA LEU A 163 -17.61 17.17 -5.73
C LEU A 163 -18.70 18.23 -5.56
#